data_AF-A0A0D1LSD9-F1
#
_entry.id   AF-A0A0D1LSD9-F1
#
_cell.length_a   1.000
_cell.length_b   1.000
_cell.length_c   1.000
_cell.angle_alpha   90.00
_cell.angle_beta   90.00
_cell.angle_gamma   90.00
#
_symmetry.space_group_name_H-M   'P 1'
#
loop_
_entity.id
_entity.type
_entity.pdbx_description
1 polymer ?
#
loop_
_entity_poly.entity_id
_entity_poly.type
_entity_poly.pdbx_seq_one_letter_code
_entity_poly.pdbx_strand_id
1 'polypeptide(L)'
;MSYWVFDHIEVDDYLVFDKPKRDVVTFATAIGWQKLPYFITAWSDEPEASIRARLIGVLAATQAGDTVLHQVPSYNGYRYDEIVLDEMTQRGLINVAIVHDLESIRLGEKVLEPELTLLRQFKAIIVHNQRMKAWL
;
A
#
# COMPACT_ATOMS: atom_id res chain seq x y z
N MET A 1 -8.17 15.89 10.68
CA MET A 1 -7.17 14.81 10.54
C MET A 1 -7.91 13.50 10.65
N SER A 2 -8.11 12.86 9.51
CA SER A 2 -8.76 11.57 9.36
C SER A 2 -7.71 10.48 9.12
N TYR A 3 -8.14 9.23 9.30
CA TYR A 3 -7.31 8.06 9.10
C TYR A 3 -7.93 7.17 8.04
N TRP A 4 -7.09 6.74 7.09
CA TRP A 4 -7.50 5.97 5.94
C TRP A 4 -6.68 4.68 5.84
N VAL A 5 -7.30 3.61 5.34
CA VAL A 5 -6.62 2.34 5.05
C VAL A 5 -6.92 1.93 3.62
N PHE A 6 -5.90 1.54 2.87
CA PHE A 6 -6.10 0.93 1.56
C PHE A 6 -6.75 -0.45 1.71
N ASP A 7 -7.90 -0.62 1.05
CA ASP A 7 -8.72 -1.81 1.05
C ASP A 7 -8.68 -2.42 -0.35
N HIS A 8 -8.02 -3.57 -0.49
CA HIS A 8 -8.05 -4.29 -1.75
C HIS A 8 -9.41 -4.95 -1.93
N ILE A 9 -10.04 -4.70 -3.07
CA ILE A 9 -11.30 -5.30 -3.44
C ILE A 9 -10.99 -6.54 -4.29
N GLU A 10 -11.26 -7.71 -3.73
CA GLU A 10 -11.19 -8.98 -4.43
C GLU A 10 -12.56 -9.36 -4.99
N VAL A 11 -12.57 -10.07 -6.13
CA VAL A 11 -13.79 -10.59 -6.75
C VAL A 11 -14.03 -12.07 -6.38
N ASP A 12 -13.01 -12.80 -5.91
CA ASP A 12 -13.08 -14.22 -5.53
C ASP A 12 -12.28 -14.53 -4.23
N ASP A 13 -12.92 -15.08 -3.20
CA ASP A 13 -12.45 -15.25 -1.79
C ASP A 13 -11.25 -16.20 -1.51
N TYR A 14 -10.33 -16.46 -2.44
CA TYR A 14 -9.40 -17.62 -2.34
C TYR A 14 -7.89 -17.34 -2.35
N LEU A 15 -7.43 -16.11 -2.15
CA LEU A 15 -5.99 -15.83 -2.09
C LEU A 15 -5.45 -15.82 -0.64
N VAL A 16 -4.39 -16.62 -0.39
CA VAL A 16 -3.80 -16.81 0.95
C VAL A 16 -3.27 -15.50 1.56
N PHE A 17 -2.97 -14.51 0.71
CA PHE A 17 -2.50 -13.18 1.10
C PHE A 17 -3.62 -12.17 1.41
N ASP A 18 -4.89 -12.49 1.11
CA ASP A 18 -6.03 -11.58 1.35
C ASP A 18 -6.30 -11.46 2.85
N LYS A 19 -6.42 -12.60 3.54
CA LYS A 19 -6.86 -12.64 4.94
C LYS A 19 -6.09 -11.65 5.85
N PRO A 20 -4.75 -11.59 5.85
CA PRO A 20 -4.01 -10.63 6.68
C PRO A 20 -4.36 -9.17 6.35
N LYS A 21 -4.47 -8.82 5.06
CA LYS A 21 -4.82 -7.47 4.61
C LYS A 21 -6.25 -7.10 4.98
N ARG A 22 -7.18 -8.05 4.85
CA ARG A 22 -8.58 -7.89 5.24
C ARG A 22 -8.76 -7.74 6.74
N ASP A 23 -7.99 -8.47 7.53
CA ASP A 23 -7.99 -8.37 8.99
C ASP A 23 -7.53 -6.94 9.41
N VAL A 24 -6.48 -6.40 8.78
CA VAL A 24 -6.04 -5.00 9.01
C VAL A 24 -7.15 -4.00 8.69
N VAL A 25 -7.83 -4.13 7.55
CA VAL A 25 -8.96 -3.25 7.18
C VAL A 25 -10.11 -3.40 8.18
N THR A 26 -10.42 -4.62 8.60
CA THR A 26 -11.47 -4.90 9.58
C THR A 26 -11.19 -4.21 10.91
N PHE A 27 -9.97 -4.33 11.44
CA PHE A 27 -9.61 -3.66 12.68
C PHE A 27 -9.53 -2.15 12.55
N ALA A 28 -8.98 -1.64 11.43
CA ALA A 28 -8.92 -0.20 11.17
C ALA A 28 -10.33 0.42 11.10
N THR A 29 -11.25 -0.21 10.39
CA THR A 29 -12.64 0.28 10.30
C THR A 29 -13.40 0.17 11.62
N ALA A 30 -13.14 -0.88 12.41
CA ALA A 30 -13.72 -1.03 13.75
C ALA A 30 -13.32 0.13 14.70
N ILE A 31 -12.17 0.77 14.47
CA ILE A 31 -11.72 1.96 15.23
C ILE A 31 -12.04 3.28 14.51
N GLY A 32 -12.87 3.26 13.47
CA GLY A 32 -13.38 4.45 12.79
C GLY A 32 -12.54 4.96 11.63
N TRP A 33 -11.56 4.20 11.14
CA TRP A 33 -10.81 4.57 9.93
C TRP A 33 -11.67 4.37 8.68
N GLN A 34 -11.41 5.18 7.66
CA GLN A 34 -12.11 5.14 6.38
C GLN A 34 -11.33 4.30 5.37
N LYS A 35 -12.02 3.77 4.35
CA LYS A 35 -11.43 2.87 3.35
C LYS A 35 -11.10 3.59 2.06
N LEU A 36 -9.94 3.24 1.49
CA LEU A 36 -9.50 3.66 0.15
C LEU A 36 -9.47 2.41 -0.74
N PRO A 37 -10.48 2.20 -1.59
CA PRO A 37 -10.58 0.98 -2.37
C PRO A 37 -9.53 0.95 -3.49
N TYR A 38 -8.95 -0.23 -3.75
CA TYR A 38 -8.19 -0.49 -4.97
C TYR A 38 -8.41 -1.91 -5.46
N PHE A 39 -8.16 -2.16 -6.75
CA PHE A 39 -8.26 -3.49 -7.35
C PHE A 39 -6.86 -4.00 -7.70
N ILE A 40 -6.66 -5.31 -7.56
CA ILE A 40 -5.51 -5.98 -8.15
C ILE A 40 -5.79 -6.15 -9.65
N THR A 41 -4.92 -5.63 -10.50
CA THR A 41 -5.09 -5.68 -11.96
C THR A 41 -4.10 -6.67 -12.56
N ALA A 42 -4.55 -7.45 -13.54
CA ALA A 42 -3.67 -8.33 -14.34
C ALA A 42 -2.96 -7.55 -15.46
N TRP A 43 -2.86 -6.23 -15.37
CA TRP A 43 -2.36 -5.37 -16.44
C TRP A 43 -0.90 -4.96 -16.18
N SER A 44 0.03 -5.83 -16.57
CA SER A 44 1.45 -5.70 -16.26
C SER A 44 2.15 -4.48 -16.87
N ASP A 45 1.65 -3.93 -17.97
CA ASP A 45 2.21 -2.78 -18.70
C ASP A 45 1.29 -1.55 -18.66
N GLU A 46 0.49 -1.43 -17.60
CA GLU A 46 -0.44 -0.34 -17.45
C GLU A 46 0.25 1.05 -17.55
N PRO A 47 -0.27 1.97 -18.37
CA PRO A 47 0.23 3.34 -18.43
C PRO A 47 0.06 4.07 -17.10
N GLU A 48 1.10 4.78 -16.65
CA GLU A 48 1.07 5.55 -15.40
C GLU A 48 -0.08 6.56 -15.34
N ALA A 49 -0.42 7.20 -16.45
CA ALA A 49 -1.55 8.12 -16.51
C ALA A 49 -2.90 7.44 -16.15
N SER A 50 -3.06 6.15 -16.49
CA SER A 50 -4.24 5.35 -16.13
C SER A 50 -4.27 5.04 -14.63
N ILE A 51 -3.11 4.66 -14.07
CA ILE A 51 -2.95 4.45 -12.62
C ILE A 51 -3.30 5.72 -11.85
N ARG A 52 -2.69 6.86 -12.22
CA ARG A 52 -2.93 8.16 -11.58
C ARG A 52 -4.39 8.60 -11.70
N ALA A 53 -5.02 8.45 -12.86
CA ALA A 53 -6.43 8.80 -13.05
C ALA A 53 -7.35 8.05 -12.07
N ARG A 54 -7.10 6.76 -11.83
CA ARG A 54 -7.85 6.00 -10.81
C ARG A 54 -7.54 6.49 -9.39
N LEU A 55 -6.26 6.70 -9.06
CA LEU A 55 -5.86 7.15 -7.73
C LEU A 55 -6.43 8.50 -7.36
N ILE A 56 -6.61 9.41 -8.34
CA ILE A 56 -7.31 10.68 -8.12
C ILE A 56 -8.72 10.45 -7.58
N GLY A 57 -9.45 9.48 -8.14
CA GLY A 57 -10.78 9.12 -7.66
C GLY A 57 -10.76 8.47 -6.28
N VAL A 58 -9.84 7.53 -6.06
CA VAL A 58 -9.69 6.82 -4.77
C VAL A 58 -9.36 7.80 -3.64
N LEU A 59 -8.44 8.73 -3.87
CA LEU A 59 -7.96 9.70 -2.89
C LEU A 59 -8.81 10.99 -2.85
N ALA A 60 -9.91 11.07 -3.59
CA ALA A 60 -10.69 12.31 -3.76
C ALA A 60 -11.21 12.89 -2.44
N ALA A 61 -11.51 12.03 -1.46
CA ALA A 61 -12.03 12.43 -0.15
C ALA A 61 -10.96 12.77 0.88
N THR A 62 -9.69 12.50 0.60
CA THR A 62 -8.56 12.77 1.51
C THR A 62 -8.21 14.25 1.54
N GLN A 63 -7.69 14.73 2.67
CA GLN A 63 -7.20 16.10 2.84
C GLN A 63 -5.75 16.10 3.29
N ALA A 64 -5.01 17.17 2.95
CA ALA A 64 -3.64 17.36 3.43
C ALA A 64 -3.55 17.23 4.95
N GLY A 65 -2.57 16.46 5.44
CA GLY A 65 -2.40 16.12 6.85
C GLY A 65 -3.17 14.88 7.32
N ASP A 66 -4.05 14.28 6.51
CA ASP A 66 -4.63 12.98 6.82
C ASP A 66 -3.57 11.88 6.79
N THR A 67 -3.79 10.82 7.58
CA THR A 67 -2.91 9.65 7.61
C THR A 67 -3.48 8.53 6.76
N VAL A 68 -2.64 7.95 5.91
CA VAL A 68 -3.01 6.81 5.05
C VAL A 68 -2.11 5.62 5.37
N LEU A 69 -2.73 4.50 5.72
CA LEU A 69 -2.07 3.21 5.87
C LEU A 69 -2.13 2.43 4.56
N HIS A 70 -0.98 2.31 3.91
CA HIS A 70 -0.76 1.51 2.73
C HIS A 70 -0.31 0.10 3.12
N GLN A 71 -0.93 -0.91 2.52
CA GLN A 71 -0.62 -2.30 2.82
C GLN A 71 0.32 -2.85 1.74
N VAL A 72 1.60 -3.01 2.06
CA VAL A 72 2.65 -3.40 1.09
C VAL A 72 2.89 -4.93 1.12
N PRO A 73 3.05 -5.58 -0.05
CA PRO A 73 2.89 -5.05 -1.40
C PRO A 73 1.40 -4.88 -1.77
N SER A 74 1.07 -4.01 -2.73
CA SER A 74 -0.30 -3.93 -3.28
C SER A 74 -0.67 -5.09 -4.22
N TYR A 75 0.31 -5.91 -4.60
CA TYR A 75 0.21 -6.93 -5.64
C TYR A 75 -0.03 -6.40 -7.07
N ASN A 76 0.08 -5.08 -7.28
CA ASN A 76 0.10 -4.46 -8.61
C ASN A 76 1.53 -4.12 -9.11
N GLY A 77 2.55 -4.61 -8.39
CA GLY A 77 3.97 -4.36 -8.67
C GLY A 77 4.49 -3.04 -8.09
N TYR A 78 5.82 -2.95 -7.93
CA TYR A 78 6.48 -1.81 -7.27
C TYR A 78 6.15 -0.46 -7.90
N ARG A 79 6.07 -0.40 -9.24
CA ARG A 79 5.72 0.83 -9.95
C ARG A 79 4.36 1.39 -9.51
N TYR A 80 3.38 0.52 -9.26
CA TYR A 80 2.08 0.96 -8.75
C TYR A 80 2.23 1.53 -7.33
N ASP A 81 2.95 0.83 -6.44
CA ASP A 81 3.18 1.30 -5.08
C ASP A 81 3.95 2.63 -5.01
N GLU A 82 4.91 2.84 -5.92
CA GLU A 82 5.64 4.11 -6.07
C GLU A 82 4.71 5.24 -6.51
N ILE A 83 3.83 5.00 -7.49
CA ILE A 83 2.85 6.01 -7.93
C ILE A 83 1.85 6.33 -6.82
N VAL A 84 1.39 5.32 -6.07
CA VAL A 84 0.53 5.53 -4.88
C VAL A 84 1.23 6.43 -3.87
N LEU A 85 2.50 6.16 -3.57
CA LEU A 85 3.28 6.96 -2.63
C LEU A 85 3.51 8.39 -3.10
N ASP A 86 3.80 8.58 -4.38
CA ASP A 86 3.95 9.89 -5.00
C ASP A 86 2.65 10.70 -4.92
N GLU A 87 1.51 10.11 -5.30
CA GLU A 87 0.19 10.76 -5.20
C GLU A 87 -0.16 11.15 -3.74
N MET A 88 0.12 10.27 -2.77
CA MET A 88 -0.07 10.60 -1.36
C MET A 88 0.83 11.76 -0.92
N THR A 89 2.08 11.76 -1.35
CA THR A 89 3.08 12.79 -1.00
C THR A 89 2.69 14.15 -1.59
N GLN A 90 2.30 14.19 -2.87
CA GLN A 90 1.87 15.41 -3.56
C GLN A 90 0.62 16.03 -2.92
N ARG A 91 -0.27 15.21 -2.36
CA ARG A 91 -1.46 15.64 -1.61
C ARG A 91 -1.17 16.08 -0.17
N GLY A 92 0.08 15.94 0.29
CA GLY A 92 0.46 16.25 1.67
C GLY A 92 -0.10 15.27 2.70
N LEU A 93 -0.34 14.02 2.31
CA LEU A 93 -0.81 12.96 3.21
C LEU A 93 0.37 12.39 4.01
N ILE A 94 0.09 11.95 5.24
CA ILE A 94 1.05 11.22 6.08
C ILE A 94 0.98 9.74 5.65
N ASN A 95 1.95 9.31 4.85
CA ASN A 95 2.03 7.96 4.30
C ASN A 95 2.68 6.97 5.30
N VAL A 96 1.95 5.93 5.69
CA VAL A 96 2.43 4.86 6.57
C VAL A 96 2.31 3.54 5.84
N ALA A 97 3.36 2.71 5.84
CA ALA A 97 3.27 1.35 5.31
C ALA A 97 3.07 0.33 6.43
N ILE A 98 2.23 -0.67 6.21
CA ILE A 98 2.31 -1.96 6.92
C ILE A 98 2.81 -3.00 5.94
N VAL A 99 3.97 -3.59 6.26
CA VAL A 99 4.65 -4.58 5.43
C VAL A 99 4.08 -5.95 5.78
N HIS A 100 3.32 -6.55 4.85
CA HIS A 100 2.79 -7.92 4.96
C HIS A 100 3.79 -8.96 4.46
N ASP A 101 4.48 -8.65 3.39
CA ASP A 101 5.49 -9.51 2.79
C ASP A 101 6.62 -8.66 2.23
N LEU A 102 7.81 -9.26 2.14
CA LEU A 102 8.95 -8.72 1.40
C LEU A 102 9.16 -9.61 0.19
N GLU A 103 8.86 -9.09 -0.99
CA GLU A 103 9.01 -9.82 -2.23
C GLU A 103 10.50 -10.10 -2.51
N SER A 104 11.44 -9.32 -1.98
CA SER A 104 12.89 -9.63 -2.05
C SER A 104 13.28 -10.92 -1.34
N ILE A 105 12.57 -11.30 -0.27
CA ILE A 105 12.77 -12.57 0.42
C ILE A 105 12.23 -13.73 -0.42
N ARG A 106 11.17 -13.50 -1.21
CA ARG A 106 10.50 -14.52 -2.03
C ARG A 106 11.13 -14.70 -3.41
N LEU A 107 11.49 -13.59 -4.07
CA LEU A 107 11.92 -13.51 -5.47
C LEU A 107 13.45 -13.27 -5.60
N GLY A 108 14.14 -12.99 -4.49
CA GLY A 108 15.59 -12.83 -4.42
C GLY A 108 16.08 -11.39 -4.65
N GLU A 109 17.42 -11.23 -4.68
CA GLU A 109 18.10 -9.93 -4.65
C GLU A 109 17.71 -8.95 -5.78
N LYS A 110 17.21 -9.44 -6.91
CA LYS A 110 16.84 -8.58 -8.06
C LYS A 110 15.75 -7.56 -7.72
N VAL A 111 14.89 -7.87 -6.76
CA VAL A 111 13.80 -6.96 -6.33
C VAL A 111 14.11 -6.23 -5.02
N LEU A 112 15.29 -6.46 -4.44
CA LEU A 112 15.70 -5.87 -3.16
C LEU A 112 15.80 -4.35 -3.22
N GLU A 113 16.58 -3.81 -4.16
CA GLU A 113 16.81 -2.36 -4.24
C GLU A 113 15.53 -1.56 -4.54
N PRO A 114 14.66 -1.97 -5.49
CA PRO A 114 13.36 -1.33 -5.67
C PRO A 114 12.49 -1.35 -4.41
N GLU A 115 12.44 -2.49 -3.71
CA GLU A 115 11.65 -2.64 -2.48
C GLU A 115 12.15 -1.75 -1.35
N LEU A 116 13.47 -1.72 -1.10
CA LEU A 116 14.06 -0.85 -0.09
C LEU A 116 13.88 0.64 -0.45
N THR A 117 14.00 0.97 -1.73
CA THR A 117 13.79 2.34 -2.23
C THR A 117 12.37 2.81 -1.98
N LEU A 118 11.38 1.96 -2.27
CA LEU A 118 9.97 2.22 -1.96
C LEU A 118 9.74 2.38 -0.45
N LEU A 119 10.19 1.41 0.37
CA LEU A 119 9.91 1.38 1.80
C LEU A 119 10.51 2.57 2.56
N ARG A 120 11.69 3.05 2.15
CA ARG A 120 12.39 4.19 2.78
C ARG A 120 11.71 5.53 2.55
N GLN A 121 10.83 5.63 1.56
CA GLN A 121 10.11 6.87 1.25
C GLN A 121 8.87 7.08 2.14
N PHE A 122 8.38 6.04 2.81
CA PHE A 122 7.26 6.17 3.74
C PHE A 122 7.67 6.94 5.00
N LYS A 123 6.75 7.74 5.53
CA LYS A 123 6.95 8.51 6.77
C LYS A 123 7.16 7.60 7.97
N ALA A 124 6.49 6.45 7.98
CA ALA A 124 6.68 5.38 8.95
C ALA A 124 6.35 4.02 8.33
N ILE A 125 6.99 2.98 8.85
CA ILE A 125 6.74 1.59 8.46
C ILE A 125 6.43 0.73 9.68
N ILE A 126 5.46 -0.16 9.55
CA ILE A 126 5.06 -1.18 10.51
C ILE A 126 5.54 -2.52 9.94
N VAL A 127 6.35 -3.22 10.73
CA VAL A 127 6.99 -4.48 10.34
C VAL A 127 6.74 -5.56 11.38
N HIS A 128 6.80 -6.81 10.97
CA HIS A 128 6.42 -7.96 11.80
C HIS A 128 7.24 -8.12 13.08
N ASN A 129 8.54 -7.83 13.04
CA ASN A 129 9.44 -8.05 14.16
C ASN A 129 10.73 -7.22 14.05
N GLN A 130 11.53 -7.24 15.13
CA GLN A 130 12.80 -6.52 15.19
C GLN A 130 13.85 -7.01 14.19
N ARG A 131 13.80 -8.28 13.75
CA ARG A 131 14.74 -8.79 12.74
C ARG A 131 14.45 -8.18 11.38
N MET A 132 13.18 -8.11 10.98
CA MET A 132 12.75 -7.43 9.75
C MET A 132 13.11 -5.94 9.82
N LYS A 133 12.90 -5.30 10.97
CA LYS A 133 13.32 -3.91 11.18
C LYS A 133 14.83 -3.72 11.00
N ALA A 134 15.65 -4.61 11.56
CA ALA A 134 17.11 -4.52 11.46
C ALA A 134 17.63 -4.79 10.05
N TRP A 135 16.83 -5.43 9.20
CA TRP A 135 17.17 -5.75 7.82
C TRP A 135 16.86 -4.60 6.83
N LEU A 136 15.93 -3.70 7.16
CA LEU A 136 15.47 -2.56 6.33
C LEU A 136 16.33 -1.30 6.53
#